data_AF-X1FEJ0-F1
#
_entry.id   AF-X1FEJ0-F1
#
_cell.length_a   1.000
_cell.length_b   1.000
_cell.length_c   1.000
_cell.angle_alpha   90.00
_cell.angle_beta   90.00
_cell.angle_gamma   90.00
#
_symmetry.space_group_name_H-M   'P 1'
#
loop_
_entity.id
_entity.type
_entity.pdbx_description
1 polymer ?
#
loop_
_entity_poly.entity_id
_entity_poly.type
_entity_poly.pdbx_seq_one_letter_code
_entity_poly.pdbx_strand_id
1 'polypeptide(L)'
;MFVLGLFVGFFWTPLDTLISEKSNKSNRSFAFGKRAGMIGKGNLVGSIISVIIFGLAIIFTPENLFLVYSPLILFAASNVLGGIIFHRKVDEELTYDKHIFNLFPSSVEPIMVSKEPVMPDSSVKPKNNLATGFFFGFSVLTIAFMLSSMNQSLAYPFFQVYLIEELKVEMPILVMLICFPAQVLSLLFAPKLGKIADKVNPVLGVAVVSGLGALVTWFIINSTSGLMFGFILLFDATFAWGGELNFTKCPQSNIKNPPWKNFWGGSVVKLIRCCFRPNSRRFGLG
;
A
#
# COMPACT_ATOMS: atom_id res chain seq x y z
N MET A 1 -17.23 -16.33 3.11
CA MET A 1 -16.16 -15.57 2.43
C MET A 1 -16.61 -14.19 1.94
N PHE A 2 -17.75 -14.06 1.23
CA PHE A 2 -18.23 -12.77 0.72
C PHE A 2 -18.35 -11.66 1.77
N VAL A 3 -19.06 -11.93 2.88
CA VAL A 3 -19.28 -10.95 3.96
C VAL A 3 -17.97 -10.46 4.56
N LEU A 4 -17.03 -11.37 4.80
CA LEU A 4 -15.70 -11.04 5.32
C LEU A 4 -14.92 -10.16 4.32
N GLY A 5 -14.92 -10.51 3.04
CA GLY A 5 -14.28 -9.71 1.99
C GLY A 5 -14.87 -8.30 1.89
N LEU A 6 -16.19 -8.17 1.98
CA LEU A 6 -16.88 -6.88 1.99
C LEU A 6 -16.39 -6.01 3.16
N PHE A 7 -16.45 -6.53 4.40
CA PHE A 7 -16.02 -5.75 5.57
C PHE A 7 -14.53 -5.39 5.55
N VAL A 8 -13.67 -6.29 5.05
CA VAL A 8 -12.24 -6.01 4.90
C VAL A 8 -12.01 -4.86 3.90
N GLY A 9 -12.73 -4.85 2.76
CA GLY A 9 -12.66 -3.76 1.79
C GLY A 9 -13.12 -2.42 2.38
N PHE A 10 -14.26 -2.43 3.08
CA PHE A 10 -14.79 -1.24 3.76
C PHE A 10 -13.94 -0.76 4.93
N PHE A 11 -13.11 -1.61 5.52
CA PHE A 11 -12.23 -1.21 6.62
C PHE A 11 -10.95 -0.56 6.13
N TRP A 12 -10.28 -1.14 5.12
CA TRP A 12 -8.97 -0.67 4.71
C TRP A 12 -8.99 0.69 4.02
N THR A 13 -9.96 0.94 3.11
CA THR A 13 -10.00 2.20 2.38
C THR A 13 -10.19 3.42 3.30
N PRO A 14 -11.16 3.46 4.23
CA PRO A 14 -11.30 4.56 5.18
C PRO A 14 -10.13 4.66 6.17
N LEU A 15 -9.53 3.55 6.57
CA LEU A 15 -8.35 3.58 7.43
C LEU A 15 -7.18 4.27 6.72
N ASP A 16 -7.00 4.01 5.43
CA ASP A 16 -5.93 4.61 4.62
C ASP A 16 -6.14 6.10 4.42
N THR A 17 -7.39 6.54 4.24
CA THR A 17 -7.72 7.97 4.19
C THR A 17 -7.44 8.65 5.53
N LEU A 18 -7.85 8.04 6.66
CA LEU A 18 -7.57 8.58 8.00
C LEU A 18 -6.07 8.73 8.28
N ILE A 19 -5.25 7.75 7.89
CA ILE A 19 -3.79 7.82 8.04
C ILE A 19 -3.21 8.93 7.15
N SER A 20 -3.71 9.06 5.93
CA SER A 20 -3.27 10.10 4.98
C SER A 20 -3.56 11.53 5.47
N GLU A 21 -4.69 11.73 6.15
CA GLU A 21 -5.12 13.03 6.72
C GLU A 21 -4.44 13.39 8.05
N LYS A 22 -4.09 12.38 8.84
CA LYS A 22 -3.39 12.57 10.13
C LYS A 22 -1.87 12.61 10.01
N SER A 23 -1.32 12.24 8.86
CA SER A 23 0.12 12.25 8.60
C SER A 23 0.57 13.50 7.86
N ASN A 24 1.80 13.93 8.15
CA ASN A 24 2.47 14.97 7.38
C ASN A 24 2.72 14.45 5.94
N LYS A 25 2.40 15.27 4.93
CA LYS A 25 2.62 14.99 3.50
C LYS A 25 4.06 14.58 3.18
N SER A 26 5.05 15.10 3.90
CA SER A 26 6.48 14.77 3.68
C SER A 26 6.91 13.42 4.28
N ASN A 27 6.16 12.88 5.25
CA ASN A 27 6.48 11.66 5.98
C ASN A 27 5.34 10.62 5.87
N ARG A 28 4.55 10.70 4.81
CA ARG A 28 3.36 9.87 4.62
C ARG A 28 3.74 8.42 4.36
N SER A 29 4.78 8.16 3.56
CA SER A 29 5.25 6.80 3.31
C SER A 29 5.77 6.15 4.60
N PHE A 30 6.42 6.89 5.48
CA PHE A 30 6.78 6.39 6.81
C PHE A 30 5.57 6.07 7.68
N ALA A 31 4.50 6.87 7.64
CA ALA A 31 3.27 6.59 8.38
C ALA A 31 2.59 5.29 7.92
N PHE A 32 2.44 5.09 6.62
CA PHE A 32 1.96 3.83 6.05
C PHE A 32 2.91 2.66 6.34
N GLY A 33 4.22 2.88 6.25
CA GLY A 33 5.23 1.88 6.61
C GLY A 33 5.13 1.49 8.09
N LYS A 34 4.86 2.43 8.99
CA LYS A 34 4.64 2.16 10.42
C LYS A 34 3.38 1.32 10.64
N ARG A 35 2.29 1.59 9.93
CA ARG A 35 1.09 0.72 9.94
C ARG A 35 1.44 -0.70 9.51
N ALA A 36 2.10 -0.86 8.36
CA ALA A 36 2.53 -2.17 7.85
C ALA A 36 3.43 -2.91 8.86
N GLY A 37 4.38 -2.21 9.49
CA GLY A 37 5.23 -2.77 10.54
C GLY A 37 4.45 -3.24 11.78
N MET A 38 3.40 -2.52 12.19
CA MET A 38 2.54 -2.94 13.29
C MET A 38 1.69 -4.16 12.93
N ILE A 39 1.19 -4.25 11.68
CA ILE A 39 0.54 -5.45 11.15
C ILE A 39 1.52 -6.62 11.16
N GLY A 40 2.76 -6.42 10.71
CA GLY A 40 3.82 -7.44 10.73
C GLY A 40 4.11 -7.97 12.14
N LYS A 41 4.21 -7.08 13.14
CA LYS A 41 4.36 -7.50 14.55
C LYS A 41 3.17 -8.30 15.04
N GLY A 42 1.94 -7.88 14.71
CA GLY A 42 0.73 -8.62 15.04
C GLY A 42 0.73 -10.02 14.42
N ASN A 43 1.07 -10.13 13.13
CA ASN A 43 1.17 -11.40 12.42
C ASN A 43 2.25 -12.31 13.01
N LEU A 44 3.42 -11.76 13.38
CA LEU A 44 4.49 -12.52 14.02
C LEU A 44 4.02 -13.14 15.35
N VAL A 45 3.50 -12.31 16.26
CA VAL A 45 3.04 -12.75 17.58
C VAL A 45 1.87 -13.73 17.45
N GLY A 46 0.88 -13.38 16.62
CA GLY A 46 -0.28 -14.23 16.38
C GLY A 46 0.10 -15.60 15.81
N SER A 47 1.11 -15.66 14.96
CA SER A 47 1.54 -16.93 14.35
C SER A 47 2.38 -17.77 15.29
N ILE A 48 3.22 -17.16 16.14
CA ILE A 48 3.90 -17.89 17.21
C ILE A 48 2.86 -18.54 18.14
N ILE A 49 1.86 -17.78 18.59
CA ILE A 49 0.77 -18.31 19.43
C ILE A 49 0.01 -19.41 18.70
N SER A 50 -0.34 -19.19 17.43
CA SER A 50 -1.11 -20.15 16.63
C SER A 50 -0.35 -21.45 16.41
N VAL A 51 0.94 -21.38 16.08
CA VAL A 51 1.79 -22.56 15.87
C VAL A 51 1.95 -23.35 17.17
N ILE A 52 2.11 -22.68 18.32
CA ILE A 52 2.20 -23.35 19.62
C ILE A 52 0.88 -24.09 19.93
N ILE A 53 -0.26 -23.41 19.83
CA ILE A 53 -1.56 -24.01 20.12
C ILE A 53 -1.85 -25.16 19.16
N PHE A 54 -1.70 -24.93 17.86
CA PHE A 54 -1.94 -25.93 16.82
C PHE A 54 -1.02 -27.14 16.95
N GLY A 55 0.28 -26.91 17.18
CA GLY A 55 1.27 -27.96 17.37
C GLY A 55 0.99 -28.83 18.60
N LEU A 56 0.68 -28.21 19.74
CA LEU A 56 0.30 -28.94 20.95
C LEU A 56 -1.03 -29.70 20.75
N ALA A 57 -2.02 -29.10 20.09
CA ALA A 57 -3.31 -29.72 19.81
C ALA A 57 -3.17 -31.01 19.00
N ILE A 58 -2.36 -30.99 17.94
CA ILE A 58 -2.15 -32.16 17.09
C ILE A 58 -1.41 -33.28 17.82
N ILE A 59 -0.44 -32.95 18.68
CA ILE A 59 0.36 -33.95 19.39
C ILE A 59 -0.46 -34.62 20.51
N PHE A 60 -1.20 -33.84 21.30
CA PHE A 60 -1.84 -34.34 22.52
C PHE A 60 -3.33 -34.69 22.33
N THR A 61 -4.04 -33.98 21.46
CA THR A 61 -5.50 -34.12 21.30
C THR A 61 -5.93 -33.98 19.83
N PRO A 62 -5.44 -34.85 18.91
CA PRO A 62 -5.66 -34.69 17.47
C PRO A 62 -7.14 -34.75 17.05
N GLU A 63 -7.98 -35.48 17.80
CA GLU A 63 -9.42 -35.58 17.50
C GLU A 63 -10.22 -34.36 17.98
N ASN A 64 -9.64 -33.51 18.83
CA ASN A 64 -10.32 -32.32 19.33
C ASN A 64 -10.17 -31.16 18.33
N LEU A 65 -11.01 -31.19 17.30
CA LEU A 65 -11.05 -30.16 16.24
C LEU A 65 -11.21 -28.74 16.80
N PHE A 66 -11.95 -28.58 17.90
CA PHE A 66 -12.13 -27.27 18.51
C PHE A 66 -10.81 -26.67 18.99
N LEU A 67 -9.95 -27.49 19.61
CA LEU A 67 -8.66 -27.02 20.13
C LEU A 67 -7.67 -26.75 18.97
N VAL A 68 -7.68 -27.59 17.94
CA VAL A 68 -6.87 -27.42 16.72
C VAL A 68 -7.22 -26.11 16.00
N TYR A 69 -8.50 -25.76 15.88
CA TYR A 69 -8.96 -24.55 15.20
C TYR A 69 -9.14 -23.33 16.12
N SER A 70 -8.88 -23.47 17.43
CA SER A 70 -9.01 -22.38 18.40
C SER A 70 -8.18 -21.11 18.08
N PRO A 71 -7.03 -21.16 17.37
CA PRO A 71 -6.34 -19.94 16.94
C PRO A 71 -7.20 -19.01 16.06
N LEU A 72 -8.13 -19.55 15.28
CA LEU A 72 -9.07 -18.75 14.48
C LEU A 72 -10.03 -17.95 15.36
N ILE A 73 -10.47 -18.54 16.49
CA ILE A 73 -11.34 -17.88 17.46
C ILE A 73 -10.57 -16.76 18.16
N LEU A 74 -9.30 -17.02 18.55
CA LEU A 74 -8.43 -15.98 19.11
C LEU A 74 -8.17 -14.84 18.14
N PHE A 75 -7.98 -15.15 16.85
CA PHE A 75 -7.84 -14.15 15.81
C PHE A 75 -9.12 -13.31 15.66
N ALA A 76 -10.30 -13.92 15.64
CA ALA A 76 -11.56 -13.21 15.59
C ALA A 76 -11.76 -12.30 16.82
N ALA A 77 -11.53 -12.82 18.02
CA ALA A 77 -11.62 -12.06 19.27
C ALA A 77 -10.65 -10.86 19.28
N SER A 78 -9.43 -11.05 18.80
CA SER A 78 -8.42 -9.98 18.69
C SER A 78 -8.86 -8.86 17.77
N ASN A 79 -9.50 -9.18 16.63
CA ASN A 79 -10.05 -8.18 15.72
C ASN A 79 -11.21 -7.39 16.33
N VAL A 80 -12.11 -8.06 17.06
CA VAL A 80 -13.20 -7.40 17.79
C VAL A 80 -12.66 -6.43 18.85
N LEU A 81 -11.69 -6.88 19.65
CA LEU A 81 -11.02 -6.02 20.64
C LEU A 81 -10.30 -4.84 19.96
N GLY A 82 -9.64 -5.08 18.83
CA GLY A 82 -9.02 -4.04 18.02
C GLY A 82 -10.02 -2.97 17.58
N GLY A 83 -11.20 -3.38 17.10
CA GLY A 83 -12.28 -2.47 16.72
C GLY A 83 -12.80 -1.63 17.90
N ILE A 84 -12.99 -2.23 19.07
CA ILE A 84 -13.42 -1.52 20.29
C ILE A 84 -12.36 -0.47 20.71
N ILE A 85 -11.08 -0.85 20.68
CA ILE A 85 -9.98 0.07 21.02
C ILE A 85 -9.91 1.21 20.01
N PHE A 86 -10.08 0.91 18.72
CA PHE A 86 -10.10 1.91 17.65
C PHE A 86 -11.20 2.94 17.92
N HIS A 87 -12.44 2.50 18.12
CA HIS A 87 -13.57 3.39 18.39
C HIS A 87 -13.36 4.27 19.65
N ARG A 88 -12.70 3.74 20.69
CA ARG A 88 -12.47 4.49 21.94
C ARG A 88 -11.30 5.47 21.87
N LYS A 89 -10.27 5.19 21.07
CA LYS A 89 -9.00 5.95 21.09
C LYS A 89 -8.79 6.84 19.88
N VAL A 90 -9.50 6.60 18.78
CA VAL A 90 -9.30 7.35 17.54
C VAL A 90 -10.32 8.48 17.47
N ASP A 91 -9.82 9.71 17.62
CA ASP A 91 -10.58 10.91 17.35
C ASP A 91 -10.59 11.18 15.84
N GLU A 92 -11.74 11.04 15.19
CA GLU A 92 -11.91 11.23 13.75
C GLU A 92 -11.88 12.71 13.32
N GLU A 93 -12.16 13.65 14.24
CA GLU A 93 -12.22 15.08 13.91
C GLU A 93 -10.84 15.73 13.80
N LEU A 94 -9.83 15.10 14.40
CA LEU A 94 -8.44 15.57 14.43
C LEU A 94 -7.73 15.30 13.09
N THR A 95 -7.46 16.36 12.33
CA THR A 95 -6.61 16.32 11.13
C THR A 95 -5.24 16.93 11.40
N TYR A 96 -4.23 16.60 10.58
CA TYR A 96 -2.88 17.15 10.73
C TYR A 96 -2.87 18.68 10.66
N ASP A 97 -3.63 19.26 9.72
CA ASP A 97 -3.70 20.70 9.52
C ASP A 97 -4.36 21.41 10.71
N LYS A 98 -5.45 20.86 11.27
CA LYS A 98 -6.08 21.38 12.49
C LYS A 98 -5.15 21.29 13.69
N HIS A 99 -4.41 20.19 13.84
CA HIS A 99 -3.46 20.01 14.93
C HIS A 99 -2.32 21.05 14.86
N ILE A 100 -1.72 21.26 13.68
CA ILE A 100 -0.67 22.27 13.49
C ILE A 100 -1.20 23.69 13.74
N PHE A 101 -2.41 23.99 13.27
CA PHE A 101 -3.06 25.28 13.53
C PHE A 101 -3.27 25.55 15.03
N ASN A 102 -3.73 24.56 15.79
CA ASN A 102 -3.93 24.69 17.23
C ASN A 102 -2.62 24.86 18.01
N LEU A 103 -1.51 24.29 17.54
CA LEU A 103 -0.19 24.39 18.17
C LEU A 103 0.54 25.69 17.83
N PHE A 104 0.34 26.23 16.63
CA PHE A 104 1.00 27.45 16.16
C PHE A 104 -0.02 28.41 15.51
N PRO A 105 -0.91 29.02 16.30
CA PRO A 105 -1.97 29.89 15.78
C PRO A 105 -1.43 31.15 15.07
N SER A 106 -0.15 31.50 15.29
CA SER A 106 0.49 32.71 14.81
C SER A 106 1.47 32.52 13.65
N SER A 107 1.71 31.29 13.16
CA SER A 107 2.63 31.03 12.03
C SER A 107 1.96 30.49 10.76
N VAL A 108 0.64 30.26 10.82
CA VAL A 108 -0.16 29.77 9.69
C VAL A 108 -1.28 30.76 9.46
N GLU A 109 -1.15 31.63 8.45
CA GLU A 109 -2.30 32.35 7.92
C GLU A 109 -3.41 31.33 7.63
N PRO A 110 -4.67 31.62 7.97
CA PRO A 110 -5.75 30.68 7.77
C PRO A 110 -5.81 30.36 6.28
N ILE A 111 -5.46 29.13 5.90
CA ILE A 111 -6.17 28.50 4.79
C ILE A 111 -7.57 28.33 5.34
N MET A 112 -8.35 29.42 5.23
CA MET A 112 -9.76 29.45 5.54
C MET A 112 -10.34 28.16 4.95
N VAL A 113 -11.11 27.46 5.78
CA VAL A 113 -12.23 26.63 5.36
C VAL A 113 -12.53 26.90 3.90
N SER A 114 -12.19 25.94 3.03
CA SER A 114 -12.53 25.94 1.62
C SER A 114 -14.05 26.06 1.51
N LYS A 115 -14.58 27.28 1.59
CA LYS A 115 -15.69 27.66 0.74
C LYS A 115 -15.09 27.58 -0.65
N GLU A 116 -15.32 26.45 -1.31
CA GLU A 116 -15.25 26.43 -2.76
C GLU A 116 -15.97 27.71 -3.23
N PRO A 117 -15.34 28.55 -4.05
CA PRO A 117 -16.10 29.57 -4.73
C PRO A 117 -17.16 28.80 -5.53
N VAL A 118 -18.42 28.96 -5.17
CA VAL A 118 -19.54 28.62 -6.04
C VAL A 118 -19.30 29.46 -7.29
N MET A 119 -18.64 28.85 -8.27
CA MET A 119 -18.44 29.46 -9.57
C MET A 119 -19.85 29.66 -10.15
N PRO A 120 -20.22 30.88 -10.57
CA PRO A 120 -21.43 31.02 -11.36
C PRO A 120 -21.25 30.16 -12.62
N ASP A 121 -22.29 29.37 -12.92
CA ASP A 121 -22.44 28.53 -14.12
C ASP A 121 -22.17 29.36 -15.37
N SER A 122 -20.90 29.52 -15.71
CA SER A 122 -20.43 30.17 -16.90
C SER A 122 -19.87 29.08 -17.77
N SER A 123 -20.62 28.78 -18.82
CA SER A 123 -20.36 27.79 -19.88
C SER A 123 -18.90 27.75 -20.36
N VAL A 124 -18.05 27.00 -19.65
CA VAL A 124 -16.70 26.67 -20.12
C VAL A 124 -16.87 25.61 -21.21
N LYS A 125 -16.79 26.04 -22.48
CA LYS A 125 -16.78 25.14 -23.64
C LYS A 125 -15.71 24.05 -23.42
N PRO A 126 -16.07 22.75 -23.44
CA PRO A 126 -15.13 21.67 -23.18
C PRO A 126 -14.10 21.64 -24.31
N LYS A 127 -12.85 21.88 -23.96
CA LYS A 127 -11.73 21.75 -24.89
C LYS A 127 -11.48 20.24 -25.08
N ASN A 128 -12.10 19.64 -26.11
CA ASN A 128 -12.15 18.19 -26.39
C ASN A 128 -10.80 17.44 -26.21
N ASN A 129 -9.67 18.08 -26.50
CA ASN A 129 -8.35 17.43 -26.42
C ASN A 129 -7.83 17.20 -24.99
N LEU A 130 -8.38 17.89 -23.98
CA LEU A 130 -8.01 17.71 -22.57
C LEU A 130 -8.74 16.50 -21.96
N ALA A 131 -9.98 16.27 -22.40
CA ALA A 131 -10.77 15.12 -22.01
C ALA A 131 -10.15 13.82 -22.53
N THR A 132 -9.74 13.75 -23.80
CA THR A 132 -9.15 12.53 -24.37
C THR A 132 -7.84 12.12 -23.70
N GLY A 133 -6.97 13.07 -23.37
CA GLY A 133 -5.73 12.79 -22.65
C GLY A 133 -5.98 12.27 -21.22
N PHE A 134 -6.96 12.87 -20.53
CA PHE A 134 -7.38 12.43 -19.20
C PHE A 134 -7.96 11.02 -19.25
N PHE A 135 -8.89 10.74 -20.16
CA PHE A 135 -9.49 9.40 -20.32
C PHE A 135 -8.42 8.36 -20.66
N PHE A 136 -7.49 8.67 -21.56
CA PHE A 136 -6.41 7.76 -21.89
C PHE A 136 -5.51 7.47 -20.68
N GLY A 137 -5.06 8.51 -19.98
CA GLY A 137 -4.23 8.36 -18.78
C GLY A 137 -4.94 7.62 -17.65
N PHE A 138 -6.23 7.91 -17.43
CA PHE A 138 -7.07 7.24 -16.46
C PHE A 138 -7.24 5.75 -16.81
N SER A 139 -7.58 5.42 -18.05
CA SER A 139 -7.71 4.04 -18.50
C SER A 139 -6.40 3.25 -18.32
N VAL A 140 -5.26 3.84 -18.67
CA VAL A 140 -3.94 3.19 -18.45
C VAL A 140 -3.70 2.96 -16.95
N LEU A 141 -4.01 3.94 -16.09
CA LEU A 141 -3.88 3.79 -14.65
C LEU A 141 -4.79 2.69 -14.09
N THR A 142 -6.05 2.64 -14.52
CA THR A 142 -7.02 1.62 -14.11
C THR A 142 -6.56 0.23 -14.54
N ILE A 143 -6.10 0.07 -15.78
CA ILE A 143 -5.58 -1.22 -16.28
C ILE A 143 -4.34 -1.63 -15.49
N ALA A 144 -3.39 -0.71 -15.27
CA ALA A 144 -2.18 -1.00 -14.50
C ALA A 144 -2.50 -1.40 -13.05
N PHE A 145 -3.42 -0.69 -12.40
CA PHE A 145 -3.86 -1.01 -11.04
C PHE A 145 -4.59 -2.35 -10.98
N MET A 146 -5.46 -2.64 -11.96
CA MET A 146 -6.15 -3.91 -12.06
C MET A 146 -5.15 -5.07 -12.23
N LEU A 147 -4.19 -4.95 -13.16
CA LEU A 147 -3.13 -5.94 -13.35
C LEU A 147 -2.31 -6.16 -12.08
N SER A 148 -1.95 -5.08 -11.39
CA SER A 148 -1.22 -5.19 -10.11
C SER A 148 -2.04 -5.90 -9.04
N SER A 149 -3.34 -5.60 -8.92
CA SER A 149 -4.24 -6.24 -7.96
C SER A 149 -4.47 -7.72 -8.29
N MET A 150 -4.57 -8.07 -9.57
CA MET A 150 -4.65 -9.46 -10.03
C MET A 150 -3.35 -10.19 -9.70
N ASN A 151 -2.20 -9.59 -9.99
CA ASN A 151 -0.90 -10.19 -9.69
C ASN A 151 -0.74 -10.49 -8.20
N GLN A 152 -1.10 -9.53 -7.33
CA GLN A 152 -1.03 -9.72 -5.88
C GLN A 152 -1.95 -10.85 -5.38
N SER A 153 -3.15 -10.98 -5.97
CA SER A 153 -4.13 -11.98 -5.56
C SER A 153 -3.77 -13.39 -6.06
N LEU A 154 -3.15 -13.48 -7.23
CA LEU A 154 -2.77 -14.75 -7.84
C LEU A 154 -1.42 -15.27 -7.33
N ALA A 155 -0.46 -14.39 -7.03
CA ALA A 155 0.89 -14.77 -6.66
C ALA A 155 0.94 -15.84 -5.55
N TYR A 156 0.13 -15.68 -4.48
CA TYR A 156 0.18 -16.59 -3.34
C TYR A 156 -0.29 -18.03 -3.66
N PRO A 157 -1.47 -18.25 -4.28
CA PRO A 157 -1.84 -19.58 -4.80
C PRO A 157 -0.80 -20.17 -5.76
N PHE A 158 -0.26 -19.36 -6.69
CA PHE A 158 0.74 -19.84 -7.64
C PHE A 158 2.05 -20.27 -6.96
N PHE A 159 2.52 -19.53 -5.95
CA PHE A 159 3.70 -19.91 -5.18
C PHE A 159 3.52 -21.24 -4.45
N GLN A 160 2.33 -21.52 -3.92
CA GLN A 160 2.05 -22.80 -3.28
C GLN A 160 2.11 -23.96 -4.28
N VAL A 161 1.46 -23.82 -5.43
CA VAL A 161 1.46 -24.85 -6.48
C VAL A 161 2.89 -25.07 -7.01
N TYR A 162 3.64 -24.00 -7.28
CA TYR A 162 5.02 -24.09 -7.75
C TYR A 162 5.94 -24.82 -6.75
N LEU A 163 5.80 -24.54 -5.45
CA LEU A 163 6.58 -25.22 -4.42
C LEU A 163 6.29 -26.73 -4.37
N ILE A 164 5.03 -27.12 -4.54
CA ILE A 164 4.59 -28.53 -4.45
C ILE A 164 4.96 -29.29 -5.73
N GLU A 165 4.61 -28.76 -6.90
CA GLU A 165 4.71 -29.48 -8.18
C GLU A 165 6.11 -29.40 -8.79
N GLU A 166 6.73 -28.22 -8.81
CA GLU A 166 8.01 -28.02 -9.48
C GLU A 166 9.19 -28.28 -8.54
N LEU A 167 9.16 -27.70 -7.33
CA LEU A 167 10.22 -27.85 -6.34
C LEU A 167 10.06 -29.08 -5.44
N LYS A 168 9.01 -29.89 -5.66
CA LYS A 168 8.72 -31.16 -4.98
C LYS A 168 8.75 -31.05 -3.44
N VAL A 169 8.23 -29.94 -2.91
CA VAL A 169 8.07 -29.74 -1.47
C VAL A 169 6.80 -30.47 -1.01
N GLU A 170 6.94 -31.76 -0.70
CA GLU A 170 5.81 -32.64 -0.39
C GLU A 170 5.11 -32.32 0.95
N MET A 171 5.83 -31.69 1.88
CA MET A 171 5.31 -31.37 3.23
C MET A 171 4.60 -30.01 3.24
N PRO A 172 3.27 -29.93 3.47
CA PRO A 172 2.52 -28.67 3.46
C PRO A 172 2.99 -27.66 4.53
N ILE A 173 3.46 -28.18 5.68
CA ILE A 173 4.04 -27.36 6.76
C ILE A 173 5.29 -26.62 6.27
N LEU A 174 6.10 -27.28 5.44
CA LEU A 174 7.32 -26.69 4.91
C LEU A 174 7.01 -25.59 3.88
N VAL A 175 5.97 -25.76 3.05
CA VAL A 175 5.46 -24.72 2.13
C VAL A 175 5.01 -23.48 2.92
N MET A 176 4.23 -23.66 3.98
CA MET A 176 3.85 -22.54 4.85
C MET A 176 5.06 -21.88 5.51
N LEU A 177 6.03 -22.65 5.98
CA LEU A 177 7.25 -22.13 6.61
C LEU A 177 8.17 -21.40 5.62
N ILE A 178 8.07 -21.68 4.32
CA ILE A 178 8.80 -20.96 3.27
C ILE A 178 8.11 -19.62 2.98
N CYS A 179 6.79 -19.62 2.75
CA CYS A 179 6.07 -18.42 2.32
C CYS A 179 5.79 -17.43 3.46
N PHE A 180 5.45 -17.94 4.65
CA PHE A 180 4.93 -17.11 5.74
C PHE A 180 5.98 -16.16 6.35
N PRO A 181 7.21 -16.60 6.69
CA PRO A 181 8.23 -15.71 7.24
C PRO A 181 8.63 -14.59 6.28
N ALA A 182 8.64 -14.87 4.97
CA ALA A 182 8.94 -13.87 3.95
C ALA A 182 7.97 -12.66 4.04
N GLN A 183 6.67 -12.93 4.16
CA GLN A 183 5.63 -11.90 4.28
C GLN A 183 5.71 -11.12 5.60
N VAL A 184 5.95 -11.82 6.72
CA VAL A 184 6.05 -11.17 8.04
C VAL A 184 7.29 -10.28 8.10
N LEU A 185 8.44 -10.78 7.64
CA LEU A 185 9.68 -10.01 7.64
C LEU A 185 9.60 -8.80 6.70
N SER A 186 8.99 -8.93 5.52
CA SER A 186 8.79 -7.78 4.62
C SER A 186 7.94 -6.69 5.26
N LEU A 187 6.88 -7.06 5.98
CA LEU A 187 6.06 -6.12 6.76
C LEU A 187 6.87 -5.44 7.87
N LEU A 188 7.72 -6.19 8.58
CA LEU A 188 8.59 -5.63 9.63
C LEU A 188 9.63 -4.65 9.07
N PHE A 189 10.04 -4.80 7.81
CA PHE A 189 10.94 -3.87 7.13
C PHE A 189 10.21 -2.65 6.54
N ALA A 190 8.89 -2.70 6.35
CA ALA A 190 8.10 -1.62 5.77
C ALA A 190 8.31 -0.22 6.41
N PRO A 191 8.46 -0.05 7.74
CA PRO A 191 8.75 1.27 8.32
C PRO A 191 10.09 1.85 7.86
N LYS A 192 11.12 1.01 7.72
CA LYS A 192 12.45 1.44 7.23
C LYS A 192 12.37 1.83 5.75
N LEU A 193 11.65 1.04 4.95
CA LEU A 193 11.38 1.36 3.54
C LEU A 193 10.59 2.66 3.38
N GLY A 194 9.60 2.90 4.23
CA GLY A 194 8.81 4.13 4.23
C GLY A 194 9.68 5.37 4.46
N LYS A 195 10.62 5.30 5.41
CA LYS A 195 11.60 6.38 5.65
C LYS A 195 12.53 6.63 4.46
N ILE A 196 12.84 5.60 3.68
CA ILE A 196 13.63 5.71 2.45
C ILE A 196 12.76 6.32 1.34
N ALA A 197 11.53 5.83 1.15
CA ALA A 197 10.57 6.34 0.18
C ALA A 197 10.27 7.83 0.38
N ASP A 198 10.16 8.29 1.64
CA ASP A 198 9.99 9.71 1.98
C ASP A 198 11.16 10.61 1.51
N LYS A 199 12.34 10.04 1.24
CA LYS A 199 13.49 10.80 0.69
C LYS A 199 13.63 10.70 -0.83
N VAL A 200 13.08 9.66 -1.44
CA VAL A 200 13.23 9.37 -2.88
C VAL A 200 12.14 10.07 -3.69
N ASN A 201 12.45 10.46 -4.93
CA ASN A 201 11.44 10.98 -5.86
C ASN A 201 10.45 9.84 -6.19
N PRO A 202 9.11 10.01 -5.98
CA PRO A 202 8.13 8.94 -6.16
C PRO A 202 8.25 8.19 -7.49
N VAL A 203 8.55 8.94 -8.55
CA VAL A 203 8.78 8.44 -9.91
C VAL A 203 9.89 7.41 -9.98
N LEU A 204 11.06 7.85 -9.51
CA LEU A 204 12.28 7.07 -9.54
C LEU A 204 12.14 5.88 -8.60
N GLY A 205 11.49 6.10 -7.45
CA GLY A 205 11.15 5.04 -6.51
C GLY A 205 10.31 3.94 -7.15
N VAL A 206 9.18 4.28 -7.78
CA VAL A 206 8.33 3.30 -8.46
C VAL A 206 9.07 2.59 -9.58
N ALA A 207 9.83 3.30 -10.42
CA ALA A 207 10.57 2.69 -11.53
C ALA A 207 11.66 1.71 -11.05
N VAL A 208 12.48 2.12 -10.07
CA VAL A 208 13.55 1.28 -9.51
C VAL A 208 12.97 0.07 -8.80
N VAL A 209 11.95 0.27 -7.96
CA VAL A 209 11.35 -0.83 -7.20
C VAL A 209 10.61 -1.81 -8.10
N SER A 210 9.91 -1.33 -9.14
CA SER A 210 9.24 -2.23 -10.10
C SER A 210 10.25 -3.00 -10.95
N GLY A 211 11.35 -2.35 -11.37
CA GLY A 211 12.42 -3.00 -12.13
C GLY A 211 13.16 -4.06 -11.31
N LEU A 212 13.51 -3.74 -10.06
CA LEU A 212 14.12 -4.70 -9.13
C LEU A 212 13.15 -5.82 -8.77
N GLY A 213 11.86 -5.51 -8.53
CA GLY A 213 10.83 -6.49 -8.27
C GLY A 213 10.71 -7.51 -9.40
N ALA A 214 10.58 -7.05 -10.65
CA ALA A 214 10.51 -7.94 -11.81
C ALA A 214 11.77 -8.83 -11.96
N LEU A 215 12.95 -8.28 -11.69
CA LEU A 215 14.21 -9.03 -11.70
C LEU A 215 14.25 -10.10 -10.60
N VAL A 216 13.76 -9.78 -9.40
CA VAL A 216 13.67 -10.75 -8.29
C VAL A 216 12.64 -11.83 -8.62
N THR A 217 11.47 -11.48 -9.17
CA THR A 217 10.48 -12.47 -9.63
C THR A 217 11.08 -13.41 -10.68
N TRP A 218 11.91 -12.91 -11.60
CA TRP A 218 12.65 -13.76 -12.53
C TRP A 218 13.55 -14.77 -11.81
N PHE A 219 14.24 -14.35 -10.74
CA PHE A 219 15.04 -15.27 -9.91
C PHE A 219 14.19 -16.29 -9.14
N ILE A 220 12.97 -15.94 -8.73
CA ILE A 220 12.03 -16.90 -8.12
C ILE A 220 11.74 -18.05 -9.09
N ILE A 221 11.44 -17.72 -10.36
CA ILE A 221 11.13 -18.72 -11.40
C ILE A 221 12.31 -19.65 -11.69
N ASN A 222 13.54 -19.17 -11.51
CA ASN A 222 14.76 -19.95 -11.74
C ASN A 222 15.34 -20.57 -10.45
N SER A 223 14.57 -20.56 -9.36
CA SER A 223 15.02 -21.16 -8.11
C SER A 223 15.05 -22.69 -8.21
N THR A 224 16.07 -23.31 -7.60
CA THR A 224 16.27 -24.77 -7.65
C THR A 224 15.93 -25.47 -6.34
N SER A 225 15.63 -24.71 -5.28
CA SER A 225 15.29 -25.25 -3.97
C SER A 225 14.26 -24.38 -3.26
N GLY A 226 13.41 -24.99 -2.42
CA GLY A 226 12.38 -24.29 -1.66
C GLY A 226 12.93 -23.24 -0.67
N LEU A 227 14.12 -23.47 -0.10
CA LEU A 227 14.76 -22.50 0.79
C LEU A 227 15.29 -21.28 0.03
N MET A 228 15.91 -21.50 -1.14
CA MET A 228 16.33 -20.41 -2.02
C MET A 228 15.11 -19.61 -2.48
N PHE A 229 14.02 -20.29 -2.85
CA PHE A 229 12.75 -19.67 -3.18
C PHE A 229 12.25 -18.76 -2.04
N GLY A 230 12.22 -19.27 -0.79
CA GLY A 230 11.77 -18.48 0.37
C GLY A 230 12.62 -17.25 0.66
N PHE A 231 13.94 -17.36 0.52
CA PHE A 231 14.85 -16.23 0.69
C PHE A 231 14.64 -15.17 -0.39
N ILE A 232 14.48 -15.57 -1.65
CA ILE A 232 14.22 -14.64 -2.76
C ILE A 232 12.83 -14.01 -2.62
N LEU A 233 11.83 -14.78 -2.20
CA LEU A 233 10.48 -14.32 -1.94
C LEU A 233 10.43 -13.21 -0.87
N LEU A 234 11.32 -13.24 0.13
CA LEU A 234 11.46 -12.16 1.09
C LEU A 234 11.83 -10.83 0.40
N PHE A 235 12.77 -10.86 -0.55
CA PHE A 235 13.13 -9.66 -1.31
C PHE A 235 11.98 -9.20 -2.20
N ASP A 236 11.31 -10.12 -2.89
CA ASP A 236 10.16 -9.81 -3.75
C ASP A 236 9.05 -9.11 -2.97
N ALA A 237 8.65 -9.69 -1.83
CA ALA A 237 7.66 -9.10 -0.94
C ALA A 237 8.13 -7.73 -0.37
N THR A 238 9.41 -7.59 -0.06
CA THR A 238 10.00 -6.33 0.42
C THR A 238 9.94 -5.24 -0.66
N PHE A 239 10.23 -5.58 -1.93
CA PHE A 239 10.10 -4.65 -3.05
C PHE A 239 8.64 -4.31 -3.33
N ALA A 240 7.71 -5.27 -3.27
CA ALA A 240 6.29 -4.99 -3.41
C ALA A 240 5.80 -3.93 -2.41
N TRP A 241 6.17 -4.08 -1.12
CA TRP A 241 5.91 -3.06 -0.10
C TRP A 241 6.60 -1.72 -0.40
N GLY A 242 7.84 -1.75 -0.88
CA GLY A 242 8.54 -0.55 -1.31
C GLY A 242 7.80 0.21 -2.42
N GLY A 243 7.17 -0.51 -3.36
CA GLY A 243 6.40 0.06 -4.46
C GLY A 243 5.16 0.77 -3.95
N GLU A 244 4.37 0.08 -3.12
CA GLU A 244 3.16 0.62 -2.49
C GLU A 244 3.46 1.89 -1.68
N LEU A 245 4.51 1.88 -0.86
CA LEU A 245 4.90 3.03 -0.05
C LEU A 245 5.33 4.23 -0.91
N ASN A 246 5.98 4.02 -2.05
CA ASN A 246 6.31 5.12 -2.98
C ASN A 246 5.05 5.72 -3.63
N PHE A 247 4.03 4.91 -3.93
CA PHE A 247 2.74 5.40 -4.43
C PHE A 247 2.00 6.28 -3.41
N THR A 248 2.06 5.94 -2.12
CA THR A 248 1.40 6.75 -1.07
C THR A 248 1.96 8.18 -0.94
N LYS A 249 3.19 8.41 -1.42
CA LYS A 249 3.83 9.73 -1.42
C LYS A 249 3.34 10.65 -2.52
N CYS A 250 2.89 10.11 -3.65
CA CYS A 250 2.56 10.89 -4.85
C CYS A 250 1.57 12.00 -4.48
N PRO A 251 1.99 13.29 -4.49
CA PRO A 251 1.14 14.34 -4.01
C PRO A 251 0.12 14.70 -5.10
N GLN A 252 -1.15 14.86 -4.70
CA GLN A 252 -2.13 15.72 -5.39
C GLN A 252 -1.72 17.21 -5.43
N SER A 253 -0.46 17.56 -5.08
CA SER A 253 0.00 18.94 -4.99
C SER A 253 1.49 19.10 -5.34
N ASN A 254 1.80 19.36 -6.62
CA ASN A 254 2.69 20.44 -7.06
C ASN A 254 2.91 20.38 -8.59
N ILE A 255 1.97 20.96 -9.34
CA ILE A 255 2.02 21.04 -10.81
C ILE A 255 2.82 22.28 -11.28
N LYS A 256 3.77 22.77 -10.47
CA LYS A 256 4.59 23.94 -10.86
C LYS A 256 5.93 23.56 -11.50
N ASN A 257 6.53 22.42 -11.16
CA ASN A 257 7.68 21.87 -11.90
C ASN A 257 7.86 20.38 -11.60
N PRO A 258 7.32 19.49 -12.44
CA PRO A 258 7.47 18.06 -12.20
C PRO A 258 8.82 17.58 -12.82
N PRO A 259 9.59 16.73 -12.13
CA PRO A 259 10.98 16.36 -12.47
C PRO A 259 11.16 15.57 -13.78
N TRP A 260 10.07 15.17 -14.42
CA TRP A 260 10.02 14.42 -15.68
C TRP A 260 10.43 15.22 -16.93
N LYS A 261 10.66 16.53 -16.80
CA LYS A 261 11.12 17.40 -17.89
C LYS A 261 12.38 16.89 -18.58
N ASN A 262 13.19 16.08 -17.89
CA ASN A 262 14.50 15.65 -18.37
C ASN A 262 14.54 14.21 -18.90
N PHE A 263 13.45 13.43 -18.80
CA PHE A 263 13.53 11.98 -19.05
C PHE A 263 12.67 11.45 -20.21
N TRP A 264 11.60 12.16 -20.59
CA TRP A 264 10.73 11.70 -21.67
C TRP A 264 10.79 12.69 -22.83
N GLY A 265 11.15 12.20 -24.02
CA GLY A 265 11.16 12.98 -25.26
C GLY A 265 9.85 13.75 -25.48
N GLY A 266 9.96 14.90 -26.14
CA GLY A 266 8.98 15.99 -26.15
C GLY A 266 7.53 15.68 -26.54
N SER A 267 7.24 14.49 -27.08
CA SER A 267 5.89 14.07 -27.47
C SER A 267 5.06 13.52 -26.30
N VAL A 268 5.65 12.75 -25.38
CA VAL A 268 4.97 12.22 -24.18
C VAL A 268 4.75 13.33 -23.14
N VAL A 269 5.70 14.27 -23.06
CA VAL A 269 5.61 15.47 -22.19
C VAL A 269 4.45 16.39 -22.61
N LYS A 270 4.03 16.37 -23.88
CA LYS A 270 2.93 17.21 -24.37
C LYS A 270 1.55 16.63 -24.01
N LEU A 271 1.41 15.30 -23.99
CA LEU A 271 0.16 14.62 -23.61
C LEU A 271 -0.14 14.77 -22.11
N ILE A 272 0.86 14.59 -21.25
CA ILE A 272 0.67 14.68 -19.79
C ILE A 272 0.53 16.15 -19.34
N ARG A 273 1.16 17.10 -20.04
CA ARG A 273 1.01 18.55 -19.78
C ARG A 273 -0.43 19.05 -19.99
N CYS A 274 -1.27 18.32 -20.73
CA CYS A 274 -2.69 18.65 -20.89
C CYS A 274 -3.56 18.13 -19.74
N CYS A 275 -3.21 17.03 -19.07
CA CYS A 275 -4.07 16.45 -18.03
C CYS A 275 -4.02 17.19 -16.69
N PHE A 276 -3.02 18.05 -16.46
CA PHE A 276 -2.73 18.56 -15.10
C PHE A 276 -2.41 20.06 -15.02
N ARG A 277 -2.78 20.95 -15.95
CA ARG A 277 -2.62 22.40 -15.66
C ARG A 277 -3.82 22.96 -14.88
N PRO A 278 -3.67 23.47 -13.63
CA PRO A 278 -4.46 24.61 -13.21
C PRO A 278 -3.92 25.81 -13.97
N ASN A 279 -4.81 26.54 -14.64
CA ASN A 279 -4.44 27.67 -15.46
C ASN A 279 -4.02 28.85 -14.57
N SER A 280 -2.74 28.93 -14.19
CA SER A 280 -2.15 30.18 -13.68
C SER A 280 -0.97 30.57 -14.58
N ARG A 281 -1.22 31.40 -15.58
CA ARG A 281 -0.17 32.26 -16.16
C ARG A 281 -0.70 33.67 -16.39
N ARG A 282 -0.09 34.58 -15.62
CA ARG A 282 0.34 35.94 -15.97
C ARG A 282 -0.73 36.90 -16.45
N PHE A 283 -1.11 37.80 -15.54
CA PHE A 283 -1.10 39.22 -15.88
C PHE A 283 -0.20 39.96 -14.86
N GLY A 284 0.68 40.76 -15.41
CA GLY A 284 1.72 41.60 -14.81
C GLY A 284 2.59 41.95 -16.01
N LEU A 285 2.75 43.20 -16.42
CA LEU A 285 2.68 44.50 -15.77
C LEU A 285 2.27 45.55 -16.83
N GLY A 286 1.96 46.77 -16.37
CA GLY A 286 2.30 48.02 -17.09
C GLY A 286 1.43 48.38 -18.27
#